data_AF-A0A536F6S9-F1
#
_entry.id   AF-A0A536F6S9-F1
#
_cell.length_a   1.000
_cell.length_b   1.000
_cell.length_c   1.000
_cell.angle_alpha   90.00
_cell.angle_beta   90.00
_cell.angle_gamma   90.00
#
_symmetry.space_group_name_H-M   'P 1'
#
loop_
_entity.id
_entity.type
_entity.pdbx_description
1 polymer ?
#
loop_
_entity_poly.entity_id
_entity_poly.type
_entity_poly.pdbx_seq_one_letter_code
_entity_poly.pdbx_strand_id
1 'polypeptide(L)'
;MRRSNGRIVGALILARAIIEAIAFACLLALANAFSGGTGPVSLTVATAALTGVSCLLIAGLRDLPDQRRGTAVVMGTLVATALIAVLLPTRSLDAVGWLARLILFVVLGETYLWRVTSIARGAMRWTDARNAAPFAAVAIGLAAVVPL
;
A
#
# COMPACT_ATOMS: atom_id res chain seq x y z
N MET A 1 8.66 29.67 17.48
CA MET A 1 8.61 28.24 17.91
C MET A 1 7.97 27.33 16.84
N ARG A 2 8.46 27.24 15.59
CA ARG A 2 7.64 26.72 14.45
C ARG A 2 8.24 25.64 13.53
N ARG A 3 9.48 25.17 13.73
CA ARG A 3 10.13 24.16 12.84
C ARG A 3 10.32 22.75 13.42
N SER A 4 10.46 22.57 14.74
CA SER A 4 10.68 21.22 15.32
C SER A 4 9.44 20.34 15.28
N ASN A 5 8.24 20.91 15.50
CA ASN A 5 6.99 20.14 15.53
C ASN A 5 6.63 19.50 14.18
N GLY A 6 6.99 20.11 13.04
CA GLY A 6 6.71 19.53 11.73
C GLY A 6 7.46 18.22 11.50
N ARG A 7 8.74 18.14 11.86
CA ARG A 7 9.53 16.90 11.70
C ARG A 7 8.99 15.76 12.55
N ILE A 8 8.51 16.06 13.76
CA ILE A 8 7.93 15.07 14.67
C ILE A 8 6.61 14.53 14.10
N VAL A 9 5.73 15.41 13.60
CA VAL A 9 4.46 15.00 12.99
C VAL A 9 4.70 14.17 11.72
N GLY A 10 5.59 14.60 10.83
CA GLY A 10 5.98 13.82 9.66
C GLY A 10 6.58 12.45 10.00
N ALA A 11 7.40 12.36 11.05
CA ALA A 11 7.94 11.09 11.53
C ALA A 11 6.84 10.16 12.09
N LEU A 12 5.84 10.69 12.80
CA LEU A 12 4.70 9.92 13.31
C LEU A 12 3.81 9.40 12.18
N ILE A 13 3.60 10.20 11.13
CA ILE A 13 2.84 9.77 9.94
C ILE A 13 3.60 8.66 9.20
N LEU A 14 4.91 8.83 9.03
CA LEU A 14 5.75 7.79 8.41
C LEU A 14 5.75 6.51 9.24
N ALA A 15 5.93 6.61 10.55
CA ALA A 15 5.85 5.47 11.45
C ALA A 15 4.49 4.77 11.36
N ARG A 16 3.39 5.54 11.28
CA ARG A 16 2.06 4.98 11.07
C ARG A 16 1.94 4.27 9.72
N ALA A 17 2.45 4.86 8.64
CA ALA A 17 2.45 4.25 7.32
C ALA A 17 3.26 2.94 7.30
N ILE A 18 4.39 2.88 7.99
CA ILE A 18 5.21 1.67 8.14
C ILE A 18 4.45 0.59 8.92
N ILE A 19 3.83 0.93 10.05
CA ILE A 19 3.07 -0.04 10.86
C ILE A 19 1.93 -0.64 10.03
N GLU A 20 1.21 0.18 9.27
CA GLU A 20 0.12 -0.27 8.40
C GLU A 20 0.69 -1.12 7.25
N ALA A 21 1.82 -0.73 6.66
CA ALA A 21 2.48 -1.52 5.62
C ALA A 21 2.91 -2.91 6.14
N ILE A 22 3.42 -3.01 7.37
CA ILE A 22 3.73 -4.30 8.02
C ILE A 22 2.46 -5.13 8.18
N ALA A 23 1.38 -4.53 8.71
CA ALA A 23 0.12 -5.23 8.90
C ALA A 23 -0.45 -5.75 7.57
N PHE A 24 -0.43 -4.93 6.51
CA PHE A 24 -0.90 -5.34 5.18
C PHE A 24 0.05 -6.31 4.48
N ALA A 25 1.37 -6.25 4.72
CA ALA A 25 2.30 -7.27 4.23
C ALA A 25 1.99 -8.63 4.86
N CYS A 26 1.68 -8.67 6.15
CA CYS A 26 1.22 -9.89 6.82
C CYS A 26 -0.12 -10.38 6.26
N LEU A 27 -1.10 -9.48 6.07
CA LEU A 27 -2.39 -9.85 5.47
C LEU A 27 -2.23 -10.35 4.03
N LEU A 28 -1.34 -9.76 3.24
CA LEU A 28 -1.02 -10.20 1.88
C LEU A 28 -0.40 -11.59 1.89
N ALA A 29 0.53 -11.87 2.80
CA ALA A 29 1.13 -13.19 2.96
C ALA A 29 0.08 -14.24 3.36
N LEU A 30 -0.81 -13.89 4.30
CA LEU A 30 -1.93 -14.76 4.71
C LEU A 30 -2.90 -14.98 3.55
N ALA A 31 -3.28 -13.93 2.83
CA ALA A 31 -4.17 -14.06 1.68
C ALA A 31 -3.58 -14.94 0.60
N ASN A 32 -2.28 -14.81 0.32
CA ASN A 32 -1.60 -15.71 -0.60
C ASN A 32 -1.65 -17.16 -0.10
N ALA A 33 -1.32 -17.40 1.17
CA ALA A 33 -1.33 -18.73 1.76
C ALA A 33 -2.73 -19.39 1.73
N PHE A 34 -3.78 -18.66 2.08
CA PHE A 34 -5.15 -19.19 2.15
C PHE A 34 -5.83 -19.34 0.78
N SER A 35 -5.35 -18.64 -0.25
CA SER A 35 -5.93 -18.70 -1.60
C SER A 35 -5.09 -19.51 -2.59
N GLY A 36 -4.32 -20.48 -2.10
CA GLY A 36 -3.59 -21.45 -2.92
C GLY A 36 -2.22 -20.99 -3.41
N GLY A 37 -1.61 -20.03 -2.74
CA GLY A 37 -0.22 -19.62 -2.99
C GLY A 37 0.77 -20.75 -2.75
N THR A 38 1.79 -20.84 -3.60
CA THR A 38 2.81 -21.91 -3.55
C THR A 38 4.16 -21.45 -3.03
N GLY A 39 4.39 -20.13 -2.96
CA GLY A 39 5.62 -19.54 -2.46
C GLY A 39 5.37 -18.62 -1.26
N PRO A 40 6.36 -18.48 -0.35
CA PRO A 40 6.30 -17.49 0.71
C PRO A 40 6.33 -16.08 0.11
N VAL A 41 5.58 -15.15 0.71
CA VAL A 41 5.66 -13.73 0.38
C VAL A 41 6.74 -13.10 1.26
N SER A 42 7.77 -12.50 0.65
CA SER A 42 8.81 -11.77 1.37
C SER A 42 8.23 -10.56 2.09
N LEU A 43 8.16 -10.63 3.43
CA LEU A 43 7.58 -9.56 4.24
C LEU A 43 8.40 -8.27 4.16
N THR A 44 9.71 -8.36 4.02
CA THR A 44 10.60 -7.20 3.86
C THR A 44 10.28 -6.46 2.56
N VAL A 45 10.21 -7.18 1.43
CA VAL A 45 9.89 -6.59 0.13
C VAL A 45 8.47 -6.03 0.12
N ALA A 46 7.49 -6.80 0.61
CA ALA A 46 6.10 -6.37 0.68
C ALA A 46 5.92 -5.12 1.56
N THR A 47 6.57 -5.07 2.73
CA THR A 47 6.50 -3.92 3.63
C THR A 47 7.13 -2.68 2.99
N ALA A 48 8.28 -2.82 2.35
CA ALA A 48 8.96 -1.72 1.67
C ALA A 48 8.10 -1.17 0.51
N ALA A 49 7.55 -2.06 -0.33
CA ALA A 49 6.67 -1.69 -1.44
C ALA A 49 5.40 -1.00 -0.94
N LEU A 50 4.70 -1.57 0.05
CA LEU A 50 3.48 -0.99 0.62
C LEU A 50 3.74 0.34 1.32
N THR A 51 4.89 0.51 1.98
CA THR A 51 5.29 1.81 2.55
C THR A 51 5.45 2.85 1.45
N GLY A 52 6.15 2.49 0.37
CA GLY A 52 6.35 3.37 -0.78
C GLY A 52 5.04 3.78 -1.45
N VAL A 53 4.17 2.81 -1.73
CA VAL A 53 2.83 3.05 -2.28
C VAL A 53 2.00 3.93 -1.35
N SER A 54 2.04 3.69 -0.03
CA SER A 54 1.32 4.52 0.95
C SER A 54 1.79 5.97 0.88
N CYS A 55 3.10 6.20 0.81
CA CYS A 55 3.68 7.54 0.69
C CYS A 55 3.29 8.21 -0.65
N LEU A 56 3.28 7.48 -1.77
CA LEU A 56 2.80 8.00 -3.06
C LEU A 56 1.32 8.36 -3.03
N LEU A 57 0.48 7.51 -2.44
CA LEU A 57 -0.95 7.77 -2.31
C LEU A 57 -1.21 8.98 -1.41
N ILE A 58 -0.52 9.09 -0.27
CA ILE A 58 -0.63 10.26 0.62
C ILE A 58 -0.18 11.54 -0.09
N ALA A 59 0.92 11.48 -0.86
CA ALA A 59 1.40 12.61 -1.65
C ALA A 59 0.44 12.96 -2.80
N GLY A 60 -0.10 11.95 -3.48
CA GLY A 60 -1.01 12.10 -4.62
C GLY A 60 -2.38 12.62 -4.21
N LEU A 61 -3.01 12.04 -3.17
CA LEU A 61 -4.33 12.42 -2.63
C LEU A 61 -4.40 13.89 -2.19
N ARG A 62 -3.26 14.53 -1.94
CA ARG A 62 -3.15 15.98 -1.68
C ARG A 62 -3.56 16.84 -2.87
N ASP A 63 -3.25 16.40 -4.10
CA ASP A 63 -3.43 17.17 -5.34
C ASP A 63 -4.73 16.79 -6.08
N LEU A 64 -5.70 16.18 -5.37
CA LEU A 64 -6.99 15.79 -5.93
C LEU A 64 -8.13 16.75 -5.55
N PRO A 65 -8.33 17.86 -6.29
CA PRO A 65 -9.54 18.66 -6.21
C PRO A 65 -10.68 18.15 -7.11
N ASP A 66 -10.51 17.01 -7.80
CA ASP A 66 -11.43 16.56 -8.88
C ASP A 66 -11.93 15.12 -8.68
N GLN A 67 -13.26 14.93 -8.69
CA GLN A 67 -13.94 13.63 -8.46
C GLN A 67 -13.43 12.53 -9.39
N ARG A 68 -13.14 12.86 -10.65
CA ARG A 68 -12.67 11.89 -11.67
C ARG A 68 -11.34 11.25 -11.30
N ARG A 69 -10.46 11.98 -10.59
CA ARG A 69 -9.16 11.46 -10.14
C ARG A 69 -9.32 10.54 -8.93
N GLY A 70 -10.32 10.76 -8.08
CA GLY A 70 -10.62 9.88 -6.94
C GLY A 70 -11.05 8.50 -7.41
N THR A 71 -11.91 8.46 -8.43
CA THR A 71 -12.29 7.21 -9.11
C THR A 71 -11.08 6.51 -9.72
N ALA A 72 -10.14 7.25 -10.32
CA ALA A 72 -8.92 6.67 -10.89
C ALA A 72 -8.01 6.03 -9.83
N VAL A 73 -7.88 6.63 -8.64
CA VAL A 73 -7.11 6.04 -7.53
C VAL A 73 -7.77 4.76 -7.03
N VAL A 74 -9.09 4.77 -6.85
CA VAL A 74 -9.84 3.57 -6.45
C VAL A 74 -9.67 2.47 -7.48
N MET A 75 -10.00 2.73 -8.74
CA MET A 75 -9.89 1.75 -9.82
C MET A 75 -8.46 1.25 -10.00
N GLY A 76 -7.47 2.15 -9.96
CA GLY A 76 -6.06 1.78 -10.05
C GLY A 76 -5.63 0.85 -8.93
N THR A 77 -6.11 1.09 -7.69
CA THR A 77 -5.81 0.22 -6.55
C THR A 77 -6.46 -1.14 -6.69
N LEU A 78 -7.73 -1.20 -7.11
CA LEU A 78 -8.45 -2.47 -7.30
C LEU A 78 -7.83 -3.31 -8.44
N VAL A 79 -7.44 -2.66 -9.54
CA VAL A 79 -6.73 -3.34 -10.65
C VAL A 79 -5.36 -3.84 -10.18
N ALA A 80 -4.61 -3.01 -9.43
CA ALA A 80 -3.31 -3.42 -8.91
C ALA A 80 -3.42 -4.64 -7.98
N THR A 81 -4.41 -4.68 -7.08
CA THR A 81 -4.56 -5.85 -6.20
C THR A 81 -5.06 -7.09 -6.92
N ALA A 82 -5.93 -6.94 -7.92
CA ALA A 82 -6.28 -8.05 -8.81
C ALA A 82 -5.06 -8.58 -9.58
N LEU A 83 -4.20 -7.69 -10.10
CA LEU A 83 -2.96 -8.10 -10.75
C LEU A 83 -2.01 -8.83 -9.80
N ILE A 84 -1.84 -8.35 -8.56
CA ILE A 84 -1.03 -9.05 -7.55
C ILE A 84 -1.59 -10.46 -7.29
N ALA A 85 -2.92 -10.61 -7.23
CA ALA A 85 -3.57 -11.90 -7.06
C ALA A 85 -3.19 -12.89 -8.17
N VAL A 86 -3.08 -12.41 -9.42
CA VAL A 86 -2.73 -13.21 -10.60
C VAL A 86 -1.22 -13.48 -10.68
N LEU A 87 -0.40 -12.50 -10.32
CA LEU A 87 1.07 -12.57 -10.47
C LEU A 87 1.74 -13.40 -9.39
N LEU A 88 1.17 -13.46 -8.18
CA LEU A 88 1.72 -14.27 -7.10
C LEU A 88 1.59 -15.76 -7.44
N PRO A 89 2.66 -16.58 -7.25
CA PRO A 89 2.64 -18.00 -7.58
C PRO A 89 1.53 -18.76 -6.86
N THR A 90 0.75 -19.53 -7.61
CA THR A 90 -0.36 -20.34 -7.10
C THR A 90 -0.30 -21.78 -7.63
N ARG A 91 -0.96 -22.68 -6.89
CA ARG A 91 -1.29 -24.02 -7.38
C ARG A 91 -2.39 -23.92 -8.44
N SER A 92 -2.67 -25.02 -9.14
CA SER A 92 -3.82 -25.08 -10.05
C SER A 92 -5.12 -24.79 -9.28
N LEU A 93 -5.77 -23.68 -9.62
CA LEU A 93 -7.08 -23.27 -9.10
C LEU A 93 -8.14 -23.52 -10.17
N ASP A 94 -9.31 -23.98 -9.73
CA ASP A 94 -10.53 -24.00 -10.55
C ASP A 94 -11.13 -22.58 -10.67
N ALA A 95 -12.19 -22.43 -11.47
CA ALA A 95 -12.80 -21.12 -11.73
C ALA A 95 -13.30 -20.44 -10.43
N VAL A 96 -13.85 -21.22 -9.49
CA VAL A 96 -14.32 -20.73 -8.20
C VAL A 96 -13.16 -20.31 -7.32
N GLY A 97 -12.07 -21.09 -7.27
CA GLY A 97 -10.84 -20.73 -6.55
C GLY A 97 -10.20 -19.43 -7.07
N TRP A 98 -10.15 -19.24 -8.39
CA TRP A 98 -9.69 -17.99 -9.01
C TRP A 98 -10.58 -16.80 -8.63
N LEU A 99 -11.90 -16.97 -8.69
CA LEU A 99 -12.84 -15.92 -8.32
C LEU A 99 -12.71 -15.53 -6.85
N ALA A 100 -12.65 -16.51 -5.94
CA ALA A 100 -12.48 -16.28 -4.51
C ALA A 100 -11.15 -15.57 -4.21
N ARG A 101 -10.06 -15.96 -4.89
CA ARG A 101 -8.75 -15.30 -4.77
C ARG A 101 -8.80 -13.85 -5.23
N LEU A 102 -9.40 -13.57 -6.39
CA LEU A 102 -9.54 -12.19 -6.88
C LEU A 102 -10.36 -11.33 -5.91
N ILE A 103 -11.51 -11.83 -5.44
CA ILE A 103 -12.36 -11.13 -4.48
C ILE A 103 -11.58 -10.82 -3.19
N LEU A 104 -10.86 -11.81 -2.64
CA LEU A 104 -10.07 -11.63 -1.42
C LEU A 104 -9.02 -10.51 -1.57
N PHE A 105 -8.26 -10.51 -2.66
CA PHE A 105 -7.24 -9.50 -2.91
C PHE A 105 -7.84 -8.12 -3.20
N VAL A 106 -8.98 -8.06 -3.88
CA VAL A 106 -9.72 -6.81 -4.12
C VAL A 106 -10.22 -6.21 -2.81
N VAL A 107 -10.82 -7.02 -1.93
CA VAL A 107 -11.26 -6.59 -0.59
C VAL A 107 -10.07 -6.12 0.26
N LEU A 108 -8.93 -6.82 0.19
CA LEU A 108 -7.71 -6.36 0.85
C LEU A 108 -7.19 -5.03 0.29
N GLY A 109 -7.24 -4.84 -1.02
CA GLY A 109 -6.87 -3.58 -1.66
C GLY A 109 -7.78 -2.42 -1.25
N GLU A 110 -9.08 -2.66 -1.19
CA GLU A 110 -10.05 -1.67 -0.74
C GLU A 110 -9.82 -1.30 0.73
N THR A 111 -9.69 -2.29 1.63
CA THR A 111 -9.41 -2.03 3.05
C THR A 111 -8.09 -1.29 3.26
N TYR A 112 -7.06 -1.62 2.49
CA TYR A 112 -5.80 -0.87 2.44
C TYR A 112 -6.01 0.59 2.04
N LEU A 113 -6.75 0.83 0.95
CA LEU A 113 -7.03 2.18 0.48
C LEU A 113 -7.81 3.00 1.51
N TRP A 114 -8.78 2.40 2.19
CA TRP A 114 -9.52 3.03 3.29
C TRP A 114 -8.60 3.45 4.45
N ARG A 115 -7.63 2.62 4.82
CA ARG A 115 -6.66 2.94 5.87
C ARG A 115 -5.72 4.06 5.44
N VAL A 116 -5.15 3.99 4.24
CA VAL A 116 -4.23 5.01 3.72
C VAL A 116 -4.92 6.36 3.56
N THR A 117 -6.16 6.39 3.03
CA THR A 117 -6.94 7.63 2.91
C THR A 117 -7.33 8.22 4.27
N SER A 118 -7.54 7.39 5.30
CA SER A 118 -7.73 7.86 6.67
C SER A 118 -6.48 8.54 7.23
N ILE A 119 -5.29 8.00 6.95
CA ILE A 119 -4.01 8.59 7.36
C ILE A 119 -3.77 9.91 6.62
N ALA A 120 -4.02 9.93 5.31
CA ALA A 120 -3.87 11.12 4.47
C ALA A 120 -4.73 12.29 4.98
N ARG A 121 -5.97 12.01 5.42
CA ARG A 121 -6.86 13.03 6.02
C ARG A 121 -6.29 13.64 7.31
N GLY A 122 -5.54 12.87 8.10
CA GLY A 122 -4.87 13.36 9.31
C GLY A 122 -3.57 14.15 9.04
N ALA A 123 -2.97 13.98 7.85
CA ALA A 123 -1.65 14.50 7.49
C ALA A 123 -1.64 15.91 6.84
N MET A 124 -2.76 16.65 6.87
CA MET A 124 -2.99 17.86 6.05
C MET A 124 -2.12 19.11 6.33
N ARG A 125 -1.09 19.05 7.20
CA ARG A 125 -0.18 20.20 7.38
C ARG A 125 0.94 20.17 6.32
N TRP A 126 1.01 21.25 5.53
CA TRP A 126 1.81 21.45 4.31
C TRP A 126 3.30 21.04 4.37
N THR A 127 3.89 20.96 5.57
CA THR A 127 5.29 20.56 5.79
C THR A 127 5.55 19.06 5.69
N ASP A 128 4.55 18.20 5.93
CA ASP A 128 4.77 16.75 6.00
C ASP A 128 4.73 16.08 4.61
N ALA A 129 3.97 16.65 3.68
CA ALA A 129 3.82 16.12 2.32
C ALA A 129 5.08 16.27 1.45
N ARG A 130 5.95 17.26 1.70
CA ARG A 130 7.22 17.43 0.94
C ARG A 130 8.22 16.29 1.20
N ASN A 131 8.12 15.63 2.35
CA ASN A 131 9.02 14.53 2.68
C ASN A 131 8.47 13.17 2.21
N ALA A 132 7.17 13.06 1.90
CA ALA A 132 6.56 11.79 1.51
C ALA A 132 7.09 11.25 0.17
N ALA A 133 7.32 12.10 -0.83
CA ALA A 133 7.86 11.69 -2.13
C ALA A 133 9.28 11.06 -2.06
N PRO A 134 10.27 11.66 -1.37
CA PRO A 134 11.56 11.01 -1.21
C PRO A 134 11.49 9.75 -0.35
N PHE A 135 10.62 9.69 0.67
CA PHE A 135 10.38 8.44 1.42
C PHE A 135 9.80 7.34 0.53
N ALA A 136 8.89 7.68 -0.39
CA ALA A 136 8.36 6.75 -1.36
C ALA A 136 9.45 6.20 -2.29
N ALA A 137 10.28 7.09 -2.85
CA ALA A 137 11.37 6.70 -3.74
C ALA A 137 12.38 5.77 -3.03
N VAL A 138 12.74 6.06 -1.79
CA VAL A 138 13.64 5.21 -0.99
C VAL A 138 12.99 3.85 -0.70
N ALA A 139 11.74 3.82 -0.25
CA ALA A 139 11.06 2.57 0.09
C ALA A 139 10.86 1.66 -1.14
N ILE A 140 10.50 2.24 -2.29
CA ILE A 140 10.38 1.51 -3.57
C ILE A 140 11.76 1.04 -4.05
N GLY A 141 12.79 1.89 -3.93
CA GLY A 141 14.16 1.53 -4.26
C GLY A 141 14.66 0.36 -3.41
N LEU A 142 14.38 0.36 -2.10
CA LEU A 142 14.69 -0.78 -1.22
C LEU A 142 13.93 -2.03 -1.66
N ALA A 143 12.63 -1.92 -1.94
CA ALA A 143 11.85 -3.06 -2.42
C ALA A 143 12.38 -3.66 -3.73
N ALA A 144 12.94 -2.83 -4.62
CA ALA A 144 13.49 -3.26 -5.90
C ALA A 144 14.88 -3.92 -5.81
N VAL A 145 15.65 -3.60 -4.76
CA VAL A 145 17.03 -4.10 -4.59
C VAL A 145 17.10 -5.27 -3.62
N VAL A 146 16.13 -5.40 -2.70
CA VAL A 146 16.08 -6.53 -1.77
C VAL A 146 15.70 -7.79 -2.54
N PRO A 147 16.50 -8.87 -2.43
CA PRO A 147 16.18 -10.13 -3.09
C PRO A 147 14.85 -10.69 -2.58
N LEU A 148 14.04 -11.17 -3.54
CA LEU A 148 12.73 -11.79 -3.32
C LEU A 148 12.83 -13.15 -2.63
#